data_AF-A0A2V9PVL1-F1
#
_entry.id   AF-A0A2V9PVL1-F1
#
_cell.length_a   1.000
_cell.length_b   1.000
_cell.length_c   1.000
_cell.angle_alpha   90.00
_cell.angle_beta   90.00
_cell.angle_gamma   90.00
#
_symmetry.space_group_name_H-M   'P 1'
#
loop_
_entity.id
_entity.type
_entity.pdbx_description
1 polymer ?
#
loop_
_entity_poly.entity_id
_entity_poly.type
_entity_poly.pdbx_seq_one_letter_code
_entity_poly.pdbx_strand_id
1 'polypeptide(L)' 'MLSCSEFLAEFGDYLDEVASPDVRASLEQHLRECKTCQVIVDSTQKTIKIVTDH' A
#
# COMPACT_ATOMS: atom_id res chain seq x y z
N MET A 1 -12.13 1.02 11.41
CA MET A 1 -10.74 0.58 11.18
C MET A 1 -10.72 -0.05 9.80
N LEU A 2 -9.87 0.43 8.90
CA LEU A 2 -9.81 -0.01 7.51
C LEU A 2 -9.40 -1.50 7.45
N SER A 3 -10.13 -2.30 6.67
CA SER A 3 -9.87 -3.74 6.49
C SER A 3 -8.80 -4.01 5.42
N CYS A 4 -8.19 -5.20 5.43
CA CYS A 4 -7.22 -5.58 4.39
C CYS A 4 -7.83 -5.55 2.98
N SER A 5 -9.12 -5.87 2.83
CA SER A 5 -9.83 -5.80 1.54
C SER A 5 -9.99 -4.37 1.05
N GLU A 6 -10.32 -3.43 1.94
CA GLU A 6 -10.40 -2.01 1.60
C GLU A 6 -9.00 -1.44 1.30
N PHE A 7 -7.97 -1.89 2.03
CA PHE A 7 -6.59 -1.53 1.74
C PHE A 7 -6.20 -1.94 0.32
N LEU A 8 -6.51 -3.19 -0.05
CA LEU A 8 -6.18 -3.73 -1.37
C LEU A 8 -6.96 -3.07 -2.51
N ALA A 9 -8.17 -2.56 -2.25
CA ALA A 9 -8.93 -1.79 -3.22
C ALA A 9 -8.23 -0.46 -3.56
N GLU A 10 -7.69 0.22 -2.55
CA GLU A 10 -6.99 1.50 -2.69
C GLU A 10 -5.47 1.34 -2.93
N PHE A 11 -4.98 0.09 -3.00
CA PHE A 11 -3.55 -0.20 -2.99
C PHE A 11 -2.81 0.31 -4.23
N GLY A 12 -3.46 0.29 -5.41
CA GLY A 12 -2.90 0.85 -6.64
C GLY A 12 -2.65 2.34 -6.50
N ASP A 13 -3.68 3.10 -6.15
CA ASP A 13 -3.61 4.55 -5.94
C ASP A 13 -2.60 4.93 -4.84
N TYR A 14 -2.46 4.09 -3.82
CA TYR A 14 -1.44 4.24 -2.79
C TYR A 14 -0.02 4.06 -3.32
N LEU A 15 0.22 3.05 -4.17
CA LEU A 15 1.53 2.81 -4.79
C LEU A 15 1.91 3.90 -5.78
N ASP A 16 0.93 4.41 -6.53
CA ASP A 16 1.13 5.47 -7.54
C ASP A 16 1.19 6.89 -6.91
N GLU A 17 1.10 6.99 -5.58
CA GLU A 17 1.08 8.25 -4.82
C GLU A 17 -0.04 9.22 -5.23
N VAL A 18 -1.13 8.71 -5.79
CA VAL A 18 -2.30 9.49 -6.23
C VAL A 18 -3.49 9.42 -5.26
N ALA A 19 -3.39 8.59 -4.23
CA ALA A 19 -4.39 8.52 -3.16
C ALA A 19 -4.57 9.89 -2.47
N SER A 20 -5.82 10.25 -2.18
CA SER A 20 -6.13 11.48 -1.43
C SER A 20 -5.47 11.47 -0.04
N PRO A 21 -5.10 12.63 0.53
CA PRO A 21 -4.41 12.70 1.82
C PRO A 21 -5.13 11.97 2.97
N ASP A 22 -6.47 12.04 3.00
CA ASP A 22 -7.31 11.37 3.99
C ASP A 22 -7.24 9.84 3.86
N VAL A 23 -7.34 9.34 2.62
CA VAL A 23 -7.23 7.92 2.30
C VAL A 23 -5.83 7.42 2.65
N ARG A 24 -4.79 8.15 2.25
CA ARG A 24 -3.39 7.81 2.57
C ARG A 24 -3.18 7.70 4.07
N ALA A 25 -3.68 8.63 4.88
CA ALA A 25 -3.54 8.57 6.33
C ALA A 25 -4.20 7.32 6.95
N SER A 26 -5.38 6.93 6.43
CA SER A 26 -6.09 5.71 6.85
C SER A 26 -5.33 4.43 6.46
N LEU A 27 -4.78 4.38 5.24
CA LEU A 27 -3.95 3.28 4.76
C LEU A 27 -2.65 3.15 5.56
N GLU A 28 -1.98 4.26 5.85
CA GLU A 28 -0.78 4.29 6.68
C GLU A 28 -1.08 3.85 8.12
N GLN A 29 -2.25 4.19 8.66
CA GLN A 29 -2.69 3.66 9.95
C GLN A 29 -2.85 2.15 9.93
N HIS A 30 -3.54 1.62 8.91
CA HIS A 30 -3.68 0.18 8.73
C HIS A 30 -2.31 -0.52 8.62
N LEU A 31 -1.38 0.07 7.85
CA LEU A 31 -0.04 -0.48 7.70
C LEU A 31 0.75 -0.52 9.00
N ARG A 32 0.52 0.40 9.95
CA ARG A 32 1.17 0.31 11.27
C ARG A 32 0.72 -0.91 12.07
N GLU A 33 -0.50 -1.38 11.87
CA GLU A 33 -1.15 -2.40 12.70
C GLU A 33 -1.26 -3.77 12.00
N CYS A 34 -1.11 -3.83 10.67
CA CYS A 34 -1.31 -5.03 9.87
C CYS A 34 -0.02 -5.53 9.20
N LYS A 35 0.56 -6.61 9.74
CA LYS A 35 1.76 -7.24 9.17
C LYS A 35 1.54 -7.80 7.76
N THR A 36 0.34 -8.30 7.46
CA THR A 36 0.03 -8.86 6.13
C THR A 36 0.15 -7.77 5.05
N CYS A 37 -0.47 -6.62 5.26
CA CYS A 37 -0.42 -5.52 4.29
C CYS A 37 0.98 -4.89 4.21
N GLN A 38 1.74 -4.84 5.31
CA GLN A 38 3.16 -4.44 5.26
C GLN A 38 3.97 -5.32 4.30
N VAL A 39 3.82 -6.65 4.39
CA VAL A 39 4.52 -7.60 3.52
C VAL A 39 4.11 -7.43 2.06
N ILE A 40 2.82 -7.17 1.80
CA ILE A 40 2.30 -6.93 0.45
C ILE A 40 2.92 -5.66 -0.15
N VAL A 41 2.91 -4.54 0.58
CA VAL A 41 3.53 -3.28 0.14
C VAL A 41 5.02 -3.49 -0.18
N ASP A 42 5.78 -4.06 0.76
CA ASP A 42 7.21 -4.29 0.60
C ASP A 42 7.54 -5.19 -0.60
N SER A 43 6.81 -6.31 -0.73
CA SER A 43 7.04 -7.26 -1.83
C SER A 43 6.71 -6.65 -3.19
N THR A 44 5.63 -5.87 -3.27
CA THR A 44 5.24 -5.18 -4.51
C THR A 44 6.24 -4.08 -4.86
N GLN A 45 6.68 -3.26 -3.90
CA GLN A 45 7.71 -2.24 -4.13
C GLN A 45 9.04 -2.85 -4.61
N LYS A 46 9.45 -3.98 -4.04
CA LYS A 46 10.63 -4.72 -4.52
C LYS A 46 10.44 -5.21 -5.95
N THR A 47 9.27 -5.75 -6.26
CA THR A 47 8.94 -6.21 -7.62
C THR A 47 9.00 -5.05 -8.62
N ILE A 48 8.38 -3.90 -8.29
CA ILE A 48 8.43 -2.68 -9.11
C ILE A 48 9.89 -2.26 -9.35
N LYS A 49 10.69 -2.20 -8.28
CA LYS A 49 12.12 -1.86 -8.41
C LYS A 49 12.85 -2.80 -9.35
N ILE A 50 12.63 -4.12 -9.23
CA ILE A 50 13.28 -5.12 -10.09
C ILE A 50 12.91 -4.91 -11.57
N VAL A 51 11.64 -4.60 -11.88
CA VAL A 51 11.20 -4.43 -13.28
C VAL A 51 11.54 -3.07 -13.88
N THR A 52 11.81 -2.05 -13.06
CA THR A 52 12.13 -0.69 -13.51
C THR A 52 13.63 -0.36 -13.50
N ASP A 53 14.47 -1.07 -12.74
CA ASP A 53 15.93 -0.88 -12.64
C ASP A 53 16.71 -1.51 -13.83
N HIS A 54 16.20 -1.32 -15.06
CA HIS A 54 16.79 -1.82 -16.31
C HIS A 54 17.36 -0.69 -17.18
#